data_AF-A0A1V9DBD1-F1
#
_entry.id   AF-A0A1V9DBD1-F1
#
_cell.length_a   1.000
_cell.length_b   1.000
_cell.length_c   1.000
_cell.angle_alpha   90.00
_cell.angle_beta   90.00
_cell.angle_gamma   90.00
#
_symmetry.space_group_name_H-M   'P 1'
#
loop_
_entity.id
_entity.type
_entity.pdbx_description
1 polymer ?
#
loop_
_entity_poly.entity_id
_entity_poly.type
_entity_poly.pdbx_seq_one_letter_code
_entity_poly.pdbx_strand_id
1 'polypeptide(L)' 'MATSVSALLQYHRALTLSFSQQWQQRAAVRVAAQRLMGHDVEGWRASLQRSASVAGCTLERVEVSGPHQAHAALTRLRC' A
#
# COMPACT_ATOMS: atom_id res chain seq x y z
N MET A 1 -25.02 30.65 1.18
CA MET A 1 -24.75 29.55 0.24
C MET A 1 -25.71 28.41 0.56
N ALA A 2 -26.81 28.26 -0.17
CA ALA A 2 -27.71 27.11 0.01
C ALA A 2 -27.11 25.92 -0.76
N THR A 3 -26.55 24.95 -0.05
CA THR A 3 -26.09 23.69 -0.66
C THR A 3 -27.32 22.88 -1.07
N SER A 4 -27.40 22.49 -2.34
CA SER A 4 -28.46 21.59 -2.78
C SER A 4 -28.25 20.19 -2.19
N VAL A 5 -29.34 19.44 -1.98
CA VAL A 5 -29.28 18.04 -1.53
C VAL A 5 -28.38 17.20 -2.45
N SER A 6 -28.41 17.46 -3.76
CA SER A 6 -27.54 16.81 -4.73
C SER A 6 -26.06 17.10 -4.50
N ALA A 7 -25.69 18.34 -4.15
CA ALA A 7 -24.31 18.69 -3.86
C ALA A 7 -23.78 17.99 -2.60
N LEU A 8 -24.62 17.85 -1.56
CA LEU A 8 -24.28 17.11 -0.35
C LEU A 8 -24.07 15.61 -0.63
N LEU A 9 -24.95 15.00 -1.44
CA LEU A 9 -24.81 13.59 -1.82
C LEU A 9 -23.53 13.33 -2.64
N GLN A 10 -23.21 14.21 -3.59
CA GLN A 10 -21.98 14.10 -4.38
C GLN A 10 -20.74 14.24 -3.50
N TYR A 11 -20.74 15.20 -2.57
CA TYR A 11 -19.65 15.40 -1.63
C TYR A 11 -19.43 14.16 -0.74
N HIS A 12 -20.51 13.61 -0.17
CA HIS A 12 -20.41 12.40 0.65
C HIS A 12 -19.88 11.20 -0.14
N ARG A 13 -20.30 11.04 -1.40
CA ARG A 13 -19.76 10.01 -2.30
C ARG A 13 -18.27 10.19 -2.52
N ALA A 14 -17.80 11.41 -2.82
CA ALA A 14 -16.39 11.70 -3.01
C ALA A 14 -15.55 11.42 -1.75
N LEU A 15 -16.07 11.78 -0.57
CA LEU A 15 -15.42 11.45 0.70
C LEU A 15 -15.30 9.95 0.93
N THR A 16 -16.38 9.20 0.71
CA THR A 16 -16.36 7.75 0.91
C THR A 16 -15.36 7.06 -0.01
N LEU A 17 -15.33 7.47 -1.29
CA LEU A 17 -14.37 6.96 -2.27
C LEU A 17 -12.93 7.29 -1.86
N SER A 18 -12.65 8.54 -1.51
CA SER A 18 -11.30 8.96 -1.11
C SER A 18 -10.84 8.27 0.18
N PHE A 19 -11.74 8.06 1.15
CA PHE A 19 -11.43 7.31 2.35
C PHE A 19 -11.05 5.85 2.04
N SER A 20 -11.82 5.19 1.16
CA SER A 20 -11.51 3.82 0.74
C SER A 20 -10.14 3.73 0.06
N GLN A 21 -9.81 4.67 -0.81
CA GLN A 21 -8.53 4.72 -1.49
C GLN A 21 -7.37 4.93 -0.51
N GLN A 22 -7.49 5.91 0.39
CA GLN A 22 -6.47 6.18 1.42
C GLN A 22 -6.29 4.99 2.39
N TRP A 23 -7.38 4.31 2.73
CA TRP A 23 -7.32 3.11 3.54
C TRP A 23 -6.51 2.00 2.87
N GLN A 24 -6.77 1.75 1.58
CA GLN A 24 -6.06 0.73 0.80
C GLN A 24 -4.59 1.10 0.62
N GLN A 25 -4.26 2.38 0.47
CA GLN A 25 -2.88 2.84 0.42
C GLN A 25 -2.12 2.54 1.74
N ARG A 26 -2.77 2.76 2.89
CA ARG A 26 -2.19 2.36 4.19
C ARG A 26 -2.08 0.85 4.34
N ALA A 27 -3.03 0.10 3.77
CA ALA A 27 -2.96 -1.36 3.74
C ALA A 27 -1.76 -1.85 2.92
N ALA A 28 -1.46 -1.22 1.78
CA ALA A 28 -0.30 -1.58 0.95
C ALA A 28 1.01 -1.50 1.74
N VAL A 29 1.20 -0.47 2.58
CA VAL A 29 2.40 -0.37 3.44
C VAL A 29 2.47 -1.53 4.44
N ARG A 30 1.35 -1.89 5.08
CA ARG A 30 1.30 -3.04 6.00
C ARG A 30 1.59 -4.36 5.29
N VAL A 31 1.06 -4.54 4.09
CA VAL A 31 1.29 -5.75 3.28
C VAL A 31 2.75 -5.85 2.85
N ALA A 32 3.37 -4.73 2.44
CA ALA A 32 4.79 -4.71 2.12
C ALA A 32 5.66 -5.10 3.33
N ALA A 33 5.28 -4.66 4.54
CA ALA A 33 5.97 -5.05 5.77
C ALA A 33 5.78 -6.55 6.09
N GLN A 34 4.57 -7.08 5.93
CA GLN A 34 4.30 -8.52 6.04
C GLN A 34 5.17 -9.33 5.07
N ARG A 35 5.30 -8.87 3.83
CA ARG A 35 6.11 -9.56 2.83
C ARG A 35 7.61 -9.52 3.13
N LEU A 36 8.12 -8.43 3.71
CA LEU A 36 9.48 -8.38 4.24
C LEU A 36 9.68 -9.40 5.38
N MET A 37 8.66 -9.64 6.20
CA MET A 37 8.70 -10.68 7.24
C MET A 37 8.53 -12.10 6.68
N GLY A 38 8.30 -12.25 5.37
CA GLY A 38 8.14 -13.56 4.71
C GLY A 38 6.70 -14.06 4.65
N HIS A 39 5.72 -13.21 4.99
CA HIS A 39 4.30 -13.55 4.90
C HIS A 39 3.69 -13.02 3.61
N ASP A 40 2.94 -13.88 2.92
CA ASP A 40 2.09 -13.46 1.81
C ASP A 40 0.70 -13.07 2.33
N VAL A 41 0.06 -12.11 1.66
CA VAL A 41 -1.29 -11.64 1.98
C VAL A 41 -2.17 -11.90 0.77
N GLU A 42 -3.24 -12.66 0.97
CA GLU A 42 -4.17 -13.00 -0.10
C GLU A 42 -4.77 -11.75 -0.77
N GLY A 43 -4.95 -11.81 -2.08
CA GLY A 43 -5.49 -10.69 -2.87
C GLY A 43 -4.48 -9.57 -3.16
N TRP A 44 -3.24 -9.70 -2.70
CA TRP A 44 -2.15 -8.76 -2.99
C TRP A 44 -1.08 -9.42 -3.84
N ARG A 45 -0.57 -8.69 -4.84
CA ARG A 45 0.62 -9.09 -5.59
C ARG A 45 1.81 -8.43 -4.94
N ALA A 46 2.79 -9.23 -4.53
CA ALA A 46 3.99 -8.76 -3.88
C ALA A 46 5.24 -9.36 -4.54
N SER A 47 6.23 -8.54 -4.83
CA SER A 47 7.55 -8.95 -5.29
C SER A 47 8.57 -8.63 -4.20
N LEU A 48 9.49 -9.57 -3.96
CA LEU A 48 10.64 -9.37 -3.07
C LEU A 48 11.90 -9.52 -3.90
N GLN A 49 12.68 -8.44 -3.96
CA GLN A 49 13.99 -8.41 -4.59
C GLN A 49 15.06 -8.33 -3.51
N ARG A 50 16.12 -9.14 -3.63
CA ARG A 50 17.29 -9.06 -2.76
C ARG A 50 18.50 -8.69 -3.60
N SER A 51 19.19 -7.62 -3.22
CA SER A 51 20.44 -7.20 -3.85
C SER A 51 21.61 -8.01 -3.31
N ALA A 52 22.73 -8.00 -4.03
CA ALA A 52 24.01 -8.50 -3.51
C ALA A 52 24.36 -7.82 -2.18
N SER A 53 24.99 -8.59 -1.28
CA SER A 53 25.39 -8.09 0.03
C SER A 53 26.59 -7.16 -0.06
N VAL A 54 26.50 -5.97 0.52
CA VAL A 54 27.65 -5.06 0.72
C VAL A 54 27.97 -5.06 2.21
N ALA A 55 29.24 -5.33 2.55
CA ALA A 55 29.70 -5.40 3.94
C ALA A 55 28.88 -6.35 4.84
N GLY A 56 28.44 -7.49 4.31
CA GLY A 56 27.64 -8.48 5.07
C GLY A 56 26.14 -8.15 5.18
N CYS A 57 25.69 -6.99 4.70
CA CYS A 57 24.29 -6.59 4.72
C CYS A 57 23.63 -6.83 3.36
N THR A 58 22.46 -7.50 3.34
CA THR A 58 21.62 -7.67 2.16
C THR A 58 20.55 -6.57 2.10
N LEU A 59 20.42 -5.88 0.97
CA LEU A 59 19.29 -4.98 0.73
C LEU A 59 18.09 -5.78 0.23
N GLU A 60 16.99 -5.73 0.96
CA GLU A 60 15.71 -6.33 0.59
C GLU A 60 14.74 -5.22 0.18
N ARG A 61 14.19 -5.30 -1.02
CA ARG A 61 13.16 -4.40 -1.53
C ARG A 61 11.90 -5.18 -1.80
N VAL A 62 10.79 -4.72 -1.24
CA VAL A 62 9.46 -5.25 -1.52
C VAL A 62 8.65 -4.20 -2.25
N GLU A 63 7.97 -4.62 -3.30
CA GLU A 63 6.94 -3.83 -3.97
C GLU A 63 5.63 -4.61 -3.96
N VAL A 64 4.54 -3.94 -3.59
CA VAL A 64 3.22 -4.55 -3.52
C VAL A 64 2.22 -3.73 -4.31
N SER A 65 1.27 -4.43 -4.92
CA SER A 65 0.11 -3.87 -5.60
C SER A 65 -1.15 -4.63 -5.21
N GLY A 66 -2.27 -3.91 -5.10
CA GLY A 66 -3.52 -4.50 -4.63
C GLY A 66 -4.76 -3.73 -5.09
N PRO A 67 -5.89 -3.93 -4.40
CA PRO A 67 -7.17 -3.30 -4.73
C PRO A 67 -7.08 -1.77 -4.79
N HIS A 68 -7.99 -1.16 -5.55
CA HIS A 68 -8.07 0.30 -5.70
C HIS A 68 -6.78 0.98 -6.17
N GLN A 69 -5.98 0.27 -6.97
CA GLN A 69 -4.67 0.72 -7.46
C GLN A 69 -3.69 1.08 -6.31
N ALA A 70 -3.92 0.52 -5.12
CA ALA A 70 -3.03 0.73 -3.99
C ALA A 70 -1.68 0.05 -4.27
N HIS A 71 -0.61 0.77 -3.96
CA HIS A 71 0.75 0.36 -4.23
C HIS A 71 1.68 0.88 -3.14
N ALA A 72 2.67 0.08 -2.75
CA ALA A 72 3.69 0.53 -1.82
C ALA A 72 5.00 -0.19 -2.09
N ALA A 73 6.11 0.50 -1.83
CA ALA A 73 7.43 -0.09 -1.83
C ALA A 73 8.08 0.13 -0.45
N LEU A 74 8.62 -0.94 0.13
CA LEU A 74 9.42 -0.87 1.35
C LEU A 74 10.79 -1.47 1.11
N THR A 75 11.80 -0.87 1.74
CA THR A 75 13.18 -1.32 1.64
C THR A 75 13.74 -1.53 3.03
N ARG A 76 14.45 -2.63 3.25
CA ARG A 76 15.10 -2.99 4.51
C ARG A 76 16.53 -3.44 4.24
N LEU A 77 17.46 -2.97 5.05
CA LEU A 77 18.80 -3.57 5.15
C LEU A 77 18.75 -4.68 6.18
N ARG A 78 19.26 -5.86 5.83
CA ARG A 78 19.43 -7.00 6.73
C ARG A 78 20.90 -7.33 6.86
N CYS A 79 21.45 -6.99 8.01
CA CYS A 79 22.72 -7.47 8.55
C CYS A 79 22.33 -8.35 9.76
#